data_AF-D3KZG2-F1
#
_entry.id   AF-D3KZG2-F1
#
_cell.length_a   1.000
_cell.length_b   1.000
_cell.length_c   1.000
_cell.angle_alpha   90.00
_cell.angle_beta   90.00
_cell.angle_gamma   90.00
#
_symmetry.space_group_name_H-M   'P 1'
#
loop_
_entity.id
_entity.type
_entity.pdbx_description
1 polymer ?
#
loop_
_entity_poly.entity_id
_entity_poly.type
_entity_poly.pdbx_seq_one_letter_code
_entity_poly.pdbx_strand_id
1 'polypeptide(L)'
;MASPSLSYILILSVLIAVCTAKSTADIEIVGPCVNSHCPHTYECQRDECIRERPKARPGTVSIGPCINTQCPVGHFCLNGENQCYPSK
;
A
#
# COMPACT_ATOMS: atom_id res chain seq x y z
N MET A 1 -24.05 -22.12 34.54
CA MET A 1 -24.36 -22.57 33.17
C MET A 1 -24.08 -21.39 32.25
N ALA A 2 -22.91 -21.34 31.61
CA ALA A 2 -22.63 -20.29 30.63
C ALA A 2 -23.50 -20.53 29.39
N SER A 3 -24.37 -19.59 29.06
CA SER A 3 -25.33 -19.72 27.96
C SER A 3 -24.58 -19.87 26.63
N PRO A 4 -24.89 -20.87 25.78
CA PRO A 4 -24.21 -21.09 24.50
C PRO A 4 -24.31 -19.87 23.56
N SER A 5 -25.30 -19.01 23.78
CA SER A 5 -25.49 -17.74 23.08
C SER A 5 -24.35 -16.74 23.28
N LEU A 6 -23.75 -16.65 24.48
CA LEU A 6 -22.61 -15.74 24.69
C LEU A 6 -21.36 -16.20 23.93
N SER A 7 -21.14 -17.52 23.84
CA SER A 7 -19.98 -18.06 23.12
C SER A 7 -20.06 -17.77 21.62
N TYR A 8 -21.24 -17.93 21.01
CA TYR A 8 -21.42 -17.63 19.58
C TYR A 8 -21.24 -16.15 19.25
N ILE A 9 -21.75 -15.24 20.09
CA ILE A 9 -21.60 -13.79 19.90
C ILE A 9 -20.12 -13.37 19.96
N LEU A 10 -19.35 -13.95 20.89
CA LEU A 10 -17.91 -13.69 21.00
C LEU A 10 -17.14 -14.21 19.78
N ILE A 11 -17.49 -15.38 19.25
CA ILE A 11 -16.84 -15.92 18.04
C ILE A 11 -17.16 -15.04 16.83
N LEU A 12 -18.43 -14.62 16.68
CA LEU A 12 -18.86 -13.77 15.58
C LEU A 12 -18.19 -12.39 15.63
N SER A 13 -18.07 -11.79 16.82
CA SER A 13 -17.40 -10.49 16.97
C SER A 13 -15.91 -10.55 16.63
N VAL A 14 -15.22 -11.64 17.01
CA VAL A 14 -13.82 -11.87 16.64
C VAL A 14 -13.67 -12.05 15.12
N LEU A 15 -14.56 -12.82 14.47
CA LEU A 15 -14.54 -12.99 13.02
C LEU A 15 -14.73 -11.65 12.28
N ILE A 16 -15.67 -10.82 12.74
CA ILE A 16 -15.90 -9.48 12.16
C ILE A 16 -14.64 -8.60 12.34
N ALA A 17 -14.02 -8.59 13.53
CA ALA A 17 -12.82 -7.81 13.79
C ALA A 17 -11.60 -8.24 12.95
N VAL A 18 -11.44 -9.55 12.70
CA VAL A 18 -10.38 -10.06 11.81
C VAL A 18 -10.64 -9.65 10.36
N CYS A 19 -11.89 -9.68 9.91
CA CYS A 19 -12.24 -9.28 8.54
C CYS A 19 -12.00 -7.78 8.29
N THR A 20 -12.22 -6.90 9.27
CA THR A 20 -12.02 -5.45 9.10
C THR A 20 -10.54 -5.03 9.15
N ALA A 21 -9.63 -5.87 9.66
CA ALA A 21 -8.21 -5.53 9.76
C ALA A 21 -7.43 -5.60 8.42
N LYS A 22 -8.05 -6.09 7.35
CA LYS A 22 -7.35 -6.44 6.11
C LYS A 22 -7.56 -5.39 5.02
N SER A 23 -6.83 -4.28 5.10
CA SER A 23 -6.25 -3.55 3.95
C SER A 23 -5.88 -2.12 4.35
N THR A 24 -4.79 -1.95 5.09
CA THR A 24 -4.08 -0.67 5.10
C THR A 24 -3.25 -0.62 3.81
N ALA A 25 -3.85 -0.07 2.76
CA ALA A 25 -3.08 0.34 1.59
C ALA A 25 -2.03 1.36 2.06
N ASP A 26 -0.77 1.09 1.75
CA ASP A 26 0.33 2.00 2.07
C ASP A 26 0.34 3.07 0.98
N ILE A 27 -0.07 4.29 1.31
CA ILE A 27 -0.27 5.38 0.35
C ILE A 27 0.92 6.33 0.41
N GLU A 28 1.44 6.72 -0.76
CA GLU A 28 2.43 7.78 -0.91
C GLU A 28 1.78 9.06 -1.43
N ILE A 29 2.09 10.17 -0.77
CA ILE A 29 1.66 11.52 -1.14
C ILE A 29 2.82 12.20 -1.86
N VAL A 30 2.58 12.72 -3.06
CA VAL A 30 3.62 13.41 -3.86
C VAL A 30 3.52 14.93 -3.77
N GLY A 31 2.30 15.46 -3.70
CA GLY A 31 2.08 16.91 -3.67
C GLY A 31 0.62 17.27 -3.91
N PRO A 32 0.30 18.57 -4.05
CA PRO A 32 -1.07 19.01 -4.30
C PRO A 32 -1.53 18.67 -5.72
N CYS A 33 -2.85 18.55 -5.89
CA CYS A 33 -3.44 18.43 -7.22
C CYS A 33 -3.33 19.76 -7.97
N VAL A 34 -2.95 19.70 -9.24
CA VAL A 34 -2.92 20.89 -10.10
C VAL A 34 -4.11 20.80 -11.06
N ASN A 35 -5.11 21.68 -10.90
CA ASN A 35 -6.37 21.63 -11.65
C ASN A 35 -7.09 20.27 -11.57
N SER A 36 -7.11 19.64 -10.39
CA SER A 36 -7.67 18.29 -10.20
C SER A 36 -6.97 17.18 -11.00
N HIS A 37 -5.73 17.43 -11.45
CA HIS A 37 -4.91 16.47 -12.15
C HIS A 37 -3.62 16.16 -11.39
N CYS A 38 -3.16 14.92 -11.55
CA CYS A 38 -1.92 14.40 -11.01
C CYS A 38 -1.11 13.73 -12.14
N PRO A 39 0.22 13.57 -11.98
CA PRO A 39 1.03 12.83 -12.94
C PRO A 39 0.52 11.39 -13.15
N HIS A 40 0.90 10.75 -14.25
CA HIS A 40 0.44 9.40 -14.58
C HIS A 40 0.75 8.43 -13.42
N THR A 41 -0.21 7.55 -13.09
CA THR A 41 -0.25 6.62 -11.93
C THR A 41 -0.65 7.20 -10.57
N TYR A 42 -0.93 8.50 -10.48
CA TYR A 42 -1.42 9.15 -9.25
C TYR A 42 -2.88 9.55 -9.39
N GLU A 43 -3.61 9.47 -8.28
CA GLU A 43 -5.01 9.90 -8.15
C GLU A 43 -5.09 11.15 -7.26
N CYS A 44 -5.93 12.10 -7.65
CA CYS A 44 -6.21 13.28 -6.83
C CYS A 44 -7.25 12.93 -5.77
N GLN A 45 -6.85 12.86 -4.50
CA GLN A 45 -7.72 12.63 -3.36
C GLN A 45 -7.54 13.74 -2.32
N ARG A 46 -8.62 14.45 -1.97
CA ARG A 46 -8.60 15.56 -0.98
C ARG A 46 -7.57 16.66 -1.29
N ASP A 47 -7.45 17.07 -2.56
CA ASP A 47 -6.46 18.06 -3.04
C ASP A 47 -5.00 17.56 -3.01
N GLU A 48 -4.78 16.27 -2.74
CA GLU A 48 -3.45 15.65 -2.74
C GLU A 48 -3.33 14.56 -3.81
N CYS A 49 -2.21 14.56 -4.52
CA CYS A 49 -1.83 13.49 -5.44
C CYS A 49 -1.28 12.31 -4.66
N ILE A 50 -2.07 11.25 -4.62
CA ILE A 50 -1.77 10.02 -3.91
C ILE A 50 -1.57 8.85 -4.88
N ARG A 51 -0.77 7.86 -4.48
CA ARG A 51 -0.74 6.55 -5.13
C ARG A 51 -0.56 5.45 -4.10
N GLU A 52 -0.96 4.23 -4.43
CA GLU A 52 -0.51 3.07 -3.67
C GLU A 52 1.01 2.93 -3.83
N ARG A 53 1.73 2.81 -2.71
CA ARG A 53 3.16 2.53 -2.76
C ARG A 53 3.39 1.24 -3.52
N PRO A 54 4.22 1.26 -4.57
CA PRO A 54 4.52 0.06 -5.31
C PRO A 54 5.20 -0.95 -4.38
N LYS A 55 4.70 -2.19 -4.41
CA LYS A 55 5.23 -3.31 -3.62
C LYS A 55 5.91 -4.29 -4.56
N ALA A 56 7.12 -4.72 -4.21
CA ALA A 56 7.78 -5.79 -4.95
C ALA A 56 6.94 -7.06 -4.84
N ARG A 57 6.74 -7.75 -5.97
CA ARG A 57 6.13 -9.07 -5.94
C ARG A 57 7.10 -10.01 -5.19
N PRO A 58 6.61 -10.87 -4.28
CA PRO A 58 7.47 -11.86 -3.65
C PRO A 58 8.16 -12.71 -4.71
N GLY A 59 9.49 -12.82 -4.63
CA GLY A 59 10.34 -13.54 -5.58
C GLY A 59 10.89 -12.71 -6.75
N THR A 60 10.56 -11.43 -6.85
CA THR A 60 11.19 -10.53 -7.83
C THR A 60 12.60 -10.19 -7.39
N VAL A 61 13.56 -10.28 -8.32
CA VAL A 61 14.97 -9.93 -8.09
C VAL A 61 15.14 -8.41 -8.24
N SER A 62 15.81 -7.78 -7.29
CA SER A 62 16.21 -6.37 -7.40
C SER A 62 17.20 -6.18 -8.55
N ILE A 63 17.05 -5.13 -9.36
CA ILE A 63 18.01 -4.83 -10.45
C ILE A 63 19.30 -4.18 -9.94
N GLY A 64 19.27 -3.60 -8.75
CA GLY A 64 20.37 -2.83 -8.17
C GLY A 64 19.91 -1.91 -7.04
N PRO A 65 20.83 -1.15 -6.43
CA PRO A 65 20.49 -0.17 -5.41
C PRO A 65 19.80 1.05 -6.02
N CYS A 66 19.06 1.78 -5.19
CA CYS A 66 18.53 3.08 -5.60
C CYS A 66 19.65 4.13 -5.63
N ILE A 67 19.58 5.03 -6.62
CA ILE A 67 20.51 6.15 -6.75
C ILE A 67 19.70 7.42 -6.51
N ASN A 68 19.98 8.15 -5.42
CA ASN A 68 19.20 9.33 -5.01
C ASN A 68 17.68 9.05 -4.95
N THR A 69 17.27 7.91 -4.38
CA THR A 69 15.87 7.43 -4.33
C THR A 69 15.20 7.21 -5.69
N GLN A 70 15.99 7.19 -6.77
CA GLN A 70 15.54 7.00 -8.13
C GLN A 70 16.03 5.67 -8.70
N CYS A 71 15.25 5.14 -9.63
CA CYS A 71 15.50 3.92 -10.38
C CYS A 71 15.28 4.20 -11.87
N PRO A 72 15.83 3.36 -12.77
CA PRO A 72 15.57 3.50 -14.20
C PRO A 72 14.07 3.38 -14.52
N VAL A 73 13.67 3.86 -15.69
CA VAL A 73 12.28 3.82 -16.15
C VAL A 73 11.69 2.41 -16.02
N GLY A 74 10.44 2.32 -15.56
CA GLY A 74 9.77 1.04 -15.29
C GLY A 74 10.16 0.38 -13.98
N HIS A 75 10.97 1.03 -13.14
CA HIS A 75 11.36 0.54 -11.81
C HIS A 75 11.02 1.54 -10.73
N PHE A 76 10.81 1.06 -9.51
CA PHE A 76 10.59 1.88 -8.33
C PHE A 76 11.60 1.52 -7.24
N CYS A 77 11.97 2.53 -6.44
CA CYS A 77 12.84 2.35 -5.30
C CYS A 77 12.01 1.94 -4.08
N LEU A 78 12.32 0.78 -3.48
CA LEU A 78 11.83 0.45 -2.15
C LEU A 78 12.76 1.05 -1.11
N ASN A 79 12.37 2.18 -0.52
CA ASN A 79 13.18 2.90 0.49
C ASN A 79 13.56 2.02 1.70
N GLY A 80 12.76 1.01 2.04
CA GLY A 80 13.07 0.07 3.13
C GLY A 80 14.27 -0.83 2.86
N GLU A 81 14.47 -1.23 1.59
CA GLU A 81 15.57 -2.11 1.17
C GLU A 81 16.66 -1.36 0.39
N ASN A 82 16.40 -0.09 0.04
CA ASN A 82 17.21 0.75 -0.85
C ASN A 82 17.53 0.05 -2.18
N GLN A 83 16.56 -0.70 -2.71
CA GLN A 83 16.68 -1.52 -3.91
C GLN A 83 15.62 -1.15 -4.94
N CYS A 84 16.02 -1.22 -6.21
CA CYS A 84 15.16 -0.99 -7.36
C CYS A 84 14.47 -2.29 -7.80
N TYR A 85 13.15 -2.23 -7.93
CA TYR A 85 12.31 -3.33 -8.37
C TYR A 85 11.48 -2.94 -9.60
N PRO A 86 11.18 -3.88 -10.51
CA PRO A 86 10.32 -3.60 -11.66
C PRO A 86 8.91 -3.26 -11.19
N SER A 87 8.44 -2.09 -11.61
CA SER A 87 7.04 -1.68 -11.50
C SER A 87 6.23 -2.57 -12.45
N LYS A 88 5.32 -3.35 -11.88
CA LYS A 88 4.49 -4.35 -12.56
C LYS A 88 3.91 -3.88 -13.89
#